data_AF-A0A0F3GUJ5-F1
#
_entry.id   AF-A0A0F3GUJ5-F1
#
_cell.length_a   1.000
_cell.length_b   1.000
_cell.length_c   1.000
_cell.angle_alpha   90.00
_cell.angle_beta   90.00
_cell.angle_gamma   90.00
#
_symmetry.space_group_name_H-M   'P 1'
#
loop_
_entity.id
_entity.type
_entity.pdbx_description
1 polymer ?
#
loop_
_entity_poly.entity_id
_entity_poly.type
_entity_poly.pdbx_seq_one_letter_code
_entity_poly.pdbx_strand_id
1 'polypeptide(L)'
;MDIYDRYYSENLAELFLKVENNVADYAKYEFTSLGQRVEEKIGKVYKLDDKCQRKLKIELEKKLEGVDTFSVMESLYLDGYDIWIVGGAVRSVLLANQKEEGIKDLDIAGTAPMSVVKKKIKHIGKGKLEGIPTGGGIVLTAKTNKDEILFEYAPLKLKYHETNETDYIWLFDHNMEADSCHRDLTINTIFYNPFSGCLFDPTGDGLADIKSLTIRLTKALTQAHPDGYKTKILFRLIKFVDKYEDAKLEINDFKENHLEECYTEYMGLPIFRQKALSHDFLKDHKDHKERRIRFIAACKKIEIEDVKINELSKHIG
;
A
#
# COMPACT_ATOMS: atom_id res chain seq x y z
N MET A 1 -29.92 17.11 16.10
CA MET A 1 -29.22 15.97 15.47
C MET A 1 -28.58 16.54 14.23
N ASP A 2 -27.29 16.85 14.34
CA ASP A 2 -26.59 17.71 13.39
C ASP A 2 -26.52 17.01 12.02
N ILE A 3 -26.51 17.77 10.93
CA ILE A 3 -26.31 17.22 9.57
C ILE A 3 -24.93 16.53 9.49
N TYR A 4 -24.02 16.82 10.42
CA TYR A 4 -22.80 16.07 10.65
C TYR A 4 -23.05 14.62 11.12
N ASP A 5 -23.92 14.38 12.10
CA ASP A 5 -24.11 13.05 12.73
C ASP A 5 -24.73 12.00 11.80
N ARG A 6 -25.62 12.41 10.88
CA ARG A 6 -26.31 11.49 9.97
C ARG A 6 -25.43 10.93 8.85
N TYR A 7 -24.28 11.55 8.57
CA TYR A 7 -23.38 11.14 7.50
C TYR A 7 -22.10 10.48 8.00
N TYR A 8 -21.89 10.42 9.32
CA TYR A 8 -20.89 9.53 9.92
C TYR A 8 -21.31 8.06 9.88
N SER A 9 -22.59 7.76 9.59
CA SER A 9 -23.10 6.39 9.58
C SER A 9 -23.04 5.66 8.24
N GLU A 10 -22.75 6.34 7.12
CA GLU A 10 -22.60 5.67 5.81
C GLU A 10 -21.12 5.37 5.53
N ASN A 11 -20.82 4.15 5.11
CA ASN A 11 -19.48 3.72 4.73
C ASN A 11 -19.04 4.49 3.48
N LEU A 12 -17.88 5.16 3.52
CA LEU A 12 -17.36 5.91 2.38
C LEU A 12 -17.25 5.01 1.14
N ALA A 13 -16.81 3.76 1.30
CA ALA A 13 -16.77 2.72 0.25
C ALA A 13 -18.13 2.52 -0.44
N GLU A 14 -19.25 2.62 0.29
CA GLU A 14 -20.59 2.54 -0.29
C GLU A 14 -20.95 3.76 -1.10
N LEU A 15 -20.47 4.95 -0.71
CA LEU A 15 -20.68 6.16 -1.49
C LEU A 15 -19.93 6.09 -2.82
N PHE A 16 -18.71 5.53 -2.85
CA PHE A 16 -17.92 5.36 -4.09
C PHE A 16 -18.57 4.47 -5.14
N LEU A 17 -19.10 3.32 -4.72
CA LEU A 17 -19.78 2.42 -5.66
C LEU A 17 -21.10 3.02 -6.17
N LYS A 18 -21.68 4.00 -5.47
CA LYS A 18 -22.84 4.75 -5.99
C LYS A 18 -22.44 5.77 -7.07
N VAL A 19 -21.16 6.16 -7.17
CA VAL A 19 -20.64 7.08 -8.21
C VAL A 19 -20.33 6.35 -9.54
N GLU A 20 -20.66 5.05 -9.64
CA GLU A 20 -20.52 4.18 -10.84
C GLU A 20 -21.03 4.79 -12.16
N ASN A 21 -21.88 5.81 -12.12
CA ASN A 21 -22.43 6.47 -13.32
C ASN A 21 -21.48 7.48 -14.00
N ASN A 22 -20.24 7.64 -13.53
CA ASN A 22 -19.21 8.50 -14.15
C ASN A 22 -17.84 7.80 -14.25
N VAL A 23 -17.82 6.48 -14.49
CA VAL A 23 -16.57 5.76 -14.78
C VAL A 23 -16.07 6.20 -16.15
N ALA A 24 -15.01 7.01 -16.18
CA ALA A 24 -14.18 7.16 -17.36
C ALA A 24 -13.08 6.09 -17.27
N ASP A 25 -12.89 5.33 -18.34
CA ASP A 25 -11.73 4.45 -18.48
C ASP A 25 -10.46 5.34 -18.40
N TYR A 26 -9.50 5.01 -17.53
CA TYR A 26 -8.17 5.63 -17.63
C TYR A 26 -7.49 5.03 -18.85
N ALA A 27 -7.35 5.84 -19.89
CA ALA A 27 -6.61 5.49 -21.10
C ALA A 27 -5.18 6.02 -20.99
N LYS A 28 -4.20 5.11 -20.99
CA LYS A 28 -2.85 5.45 -21.47
C LYS A 28 -2.80 5.25 -22.97
N TYR A 29 -1.99 6.07 -23.59
CA TYR A 29 -1.64 5.94 -24.98
C TYR A 29 -0.21 5.41 -25.04
N GLU A 30 -0.04 4.18 -25.50
CA GLU A 30 1.28 3.68 -25.87
C GLU A 30 1.53 3.96 -27.34
N PHE A 31 2.74 4.44 -27.66
CA PHE A 31 3.23 4.49 -29.03
C PHE A 31 3.95 3.18 -29.30
N THR A 32 3.43 2.38 -30.22
CA THR A 32 4.13 1.20 -30.72
C THR A 32 5.45 1.62 -31.40
N SER A 33 6.34 0.66 -31.65
CA SER A 33 7.54 0.87 -32.48
C SER A 33 7.25 1.38 -33.90
N LEU A 34 5.98 1.33 -34.33
CA LEU A 34 5.44 1.84 -35.59
C LEU A 34 4.70 3.18 -35.43
N GLY A 35 4.72 3.80 -34.25
CA GLY A 35 4.06 5.09 -33.98
C GLY A 35 2.53 5.02 -33.86
N GLN A 36 1.94 3.82 -33.82
CA GLN A 36 0.49 3.67 -33.59
C GLN A 36 0.16 3.88 -32.11
N ARG A 37 -0.91 4.64 -31.88
CA ARG A 37 -1.46 4.97 -30.57
C ARG A 37 -2.39 3.84 -30.14
N VAL A 38 -1.99 3.06 -29.14
CA VAL A 38 -2.83 2.01 -28.56
C VAL A 38 -3.45 2.53 -27.27
N GLU A 39 -4.76 2.45 -27.16
CA GLU A 39 -5.52 2.77 -25.95
C GLU A 39 -5.58 1.52 -25.08
N GLU A 40 -4.97 1.59 -23.90
CA GLU A 40 -4.98 0.49 -22.93
C GLU A 40 -5.80 0.91 -21.69
N LYS A 41 -6.74 0.04 -21.29
CA LYS A 41 -7.63 0.29 -20.14
C LYS A 41 -6.91 -0.04 -18.84
N ILE A 42 -6.56 0.96 -18.04
CA ILE A 42 -5.73 0.79 -16.82
C ILE A 42 -6.59 0.61 -15.55
N GLY A 43 -7.67 -0.16 -15.64
CA GLY A 43 -8.59 -0.37 -14.52
C GLY A 43 -9.60 0.75 -14.34
N LYS A 44 -10.14 0.89 -13.12
CA LYS A 44 -11.31 1.74 -12.84
C LYS A 44 -10.91 3.07 -12.20
N VAL A 45 -11.44 4.17 -12.73
CA VAL A 45 -11.27 5.52 -12.14
C VAL A 45 -12.57 5.94 -11.49
N TYR A 46 -12.44 6.45 -10.26
CA TYR A 46 -13.53 6.97 -9.48
C TYR A 46 -13.23 8.42 -9.13
N LYS A 47 -14.07 9.34 -9.61
CA LYS A 47 -14.02 10.72 -9.13
C LYS A 47 -14.75 10.80 -7.80
N LEU A 48 -14.06 11.23 -6.76
CA LEU A 48 -14.66 11.49 -5.46
C LEU A 48 -15.67 12.64 -5.58
N ASP A 49 -16.80 12.57 -4.88
CA ASP A 49 -17.62 13.77 -4.64
C ASP A 49 -16.87 14.76 -3.72
N ASP A 50 -17.26 16.03 -3.80
CA ASP A 50 -16.60 17.13 -3.09
C ASP A 50 -16.50 16.92 -1.57
N LYS A 51 -17.45 16.19 -0.97
CA LYS A 51 -17.48 15.94 0.48
C LYS A 51 -16.46 14.87 0.86
N CYS A 52 -16.35 13.81 0.06
CA CYS A 52 -15.32 12.79 0.25
C CYS A 52 -13.92 13.33 -0.02
N GLN A 53 -13.74 14.13 -1.08
CA GLN A 53 -12.48 14.84 -1.33
C GLN A 53 -12.09 15.69 -0.13
N ARG A 54 -13.03 16.45 0.42
CA ARG A 54 -12.78 17.28 1.62
C ARG A 54 -12.41 16.43 2.83
N LYS A 55 -13.10 15.32 3.11
CA LYS A 55 -12.76 14.46 4.25
C LYS A 55 -11.37 13.84 4.08
N LEU A 56 -11.08 13.29 2.90
CA LEU A 56 -9.79 12.68 2.62
C LEU A 56 -8.66 13.72 2.68
N LYS A 57 -8.89 14.90 2.10
CA LYS A 57 -8.01 16.06 2.20
C LYS A 57 -7.78 16.48 3.66
N ILE A 58 -8.82 16.63 4.47
CA ILE A 58 -8.69 17.02 5.89
C ILE A 58 -7.92 15.97 6.69
N GLU A 59 -8.22 14.68 6.53
CA GLU A 59 -7.52 13.61 7.27
C GLU A 59 -6.05 13.48 6.85
N LEU A 60 -5.75 13.70 5.57
CA LEU A 60 -4.38 13.77 5.07
C LEU A 60 -3.68 15.04 5.55
N GLU A 61 -4.34 16.20 5.49
CA GLU A 61 -3.79 17.50 5.91
C GLU A 61 -3.51 17.54 7.41
N LYS A 62 -4.31 16.88 8.26
CA LYS A 62 -4.01 16.71 9.69
C LYS A 62 -2.66 16.04 9.95
N LYS A 63 -2.26 15.10 9.08
CA LYS A 63 -0.94 14.44 9.12
C LYS A 63 0.14 15.24 8.38
N LEU A 64 -0.23 16.28 7.64
CA LEU A 64 0.70 17.17 6.95
C LEU A 64 0.88 18.52 7.68
N GLU A 65 0.13 18.76 8.76
CA GLU A 65 0.15 20.03 9.50
C GLU A 65 1.55 20.29 10.09
N GLY A 66 2.17 21.38 9.65
CA GLY A 66 3.51 21.78 10.06
C GLY A 66 4.67 21.23 9.21
N VAL A 67 4.38 20.50 8.12
CA VAL A 67 5.41 19.90 7.26
C VAL A 67 5.31 20.39 5.80
N ASP A 68 6.47 20.71 5.22
CA ASP A 68 6.64 21.06 3.80
C ASP A 68 6.34 19.91 2.80
N THR A 69 5.76 18.79 3.24
CA THR A 69 5.52 17.58 2.43
C THR A 69 4.49 17.81 1.32
N PHE A 70 3.38 18.50 1.64
CA PHE A 70 2.40 18.85 0.62
C PHE A 70 3.04 19.76 -0.44
N SER A 71 3.89 20.71 -0.03
CA SER A 71 4.64 21.59 -0.93
C SER A 71 5.60 20.81 -1.83
N VAL A 72 6.22 19.72 -1.34
CA VAL A 72 7.03 18.82 -2.16
C VAL A 72 6.17 18.11 -3.20
N MET A 73 5.03 17.55 -2.80
CA MET A 73 4.10 16.88 -3.72
C MET A 73 3.57 17.85 -4.78
N GLU A 74 3.14 19.05 -4.37
CA GLU A 74 2.63 20.09 -5.26
C GLU A 74 3.72 20.54 -6.24
N SER A 75 4.95 20.72 -5.78
CA SER A 75 6.05 21.07 -6.67
C SER A 75 6.40 19.97 -7.67
N LEU A 76 6.28 18.69 -7.29
CA LEU A 76 6.44 17.58 -8.22
C LEU A 76 5.31 17.55 -9.25
N TYR A 77 4.07 17.77 -8.80
CA TYR A 77 2.91 17.82 -9.68
C TYR A 77 2.98 18.98 -10.69
N LEU A 78 3.39 20.17 -10.25
CA LEU A 78 3.59 21.34 -11.12
C LEU A 78 4.74 21.16 -12.13
N ASP A 79 5.72 20.32 -11.81
CA ASP A 79 6.78 19.91 -12.74
C ASP A 79 6.30 18.85 -13.76
N GLY A 80 5.05 18.40 -13.68
CA GLY A 80 4.44 17.44 -14.60
C GLY A 80 4.56 15.98 -14.18
N TYR A 81 4.95 15.69 -12.93
CA TYR A 81 4.97 14.32 -12.41
C TYR A 81 3.63 13.94 -11.80
N ASP A 82 3.14 12.75 -12.13
CA ASP A 82 2.01 12.17 -11.40
C ASP A 82 2.41 11.70 -10.00
N ILE A 83 1.50 11.94 -9.05
CA ILE A 83 1.65 11.67 -7.63
C ILE A 83 0.34 11.09 -7.09
N TRP A 84 0.46 10.04 -6.29
CA TRP A 84 -0.65 9.40 -5.61
C TRP A 84 -0.31 9.07 -4.16
N ILE A 85 -1.29 9.19 -3.29
CA ILE A 85 -1.27 8.59 -1.96
C ILE A 85 -1.80 7.18 -2.09
N VAL A 86 -1.15 6.21 -1.46
CA VAL A 86 -1.42 4.78 -1.68
C VAL A 86 -1.48 3.99 -0.38
N GLY A 87 -1.82 2.71 -0.47
CA GLY A 87 -1.63 1.76 0.61
C GLY A 87 -2.50 2.03 1.83
N GLY A 88 -1.88 1.96 3.01
CA GLY A 88 -2.57 2.04 4.30
C GLY A 88 -3.34 3.34 4.47
N ALA A 89 -2.77 4.47 4.04
CA ALA A 89 -3.39 5.79 4.21
C ALA A 89 -4.77 5.88 3.52
N VAL A 90 -4.86 5.44 2.27
CA VAL A 90 -6.12 5.47 1.51
C VAL A 90 -7.13 4.50 2.15
N ARG A 91 -6.71 3.25 2.40
CA ARG A 91 -7.56 2.21 3.01
C ARG A 91 -8.12 2.64 4.36
N SER A 92 -7.28 3.20 5.25
CA SER A 92 -7.70 3.63 6.59
C SER A 92 -8.78 4.72 6.54
N VAL A 93 -8.66 5.67 5.60
CA VAL A 93 -9.69 6.71 5.43
C VAL A 93 -10.97 6.13 4.85
N LEU A 94 -10.87 5.23 3.87
CA LEU A 94 -12.04 4.57 3.26
C LEU A 94 -12.79 3.68 4.27
N LEU A 95 -12.08 3.07 5.22
CA LEU A 95 -12.60 2.26 6.32
C LEU A 95 -12.93 3.08 7.58
N ALA A 96 -12.74 4.41 7.56
CA ALA A 96 -12.97 5.26 8.72
C ALA A 96 -14.42 5.12 9.18
N ASN A 97 -14.60 4.83 10.47
CA ASN A 97 -15.84 4.51 11.21
C ASN A 97 -16.13 3.01 11.43
N GLN A 98 -15.31 2.08 10.93
CA GLN A 98 -15.50 0.64 11.20
C GLN A 98 -14.39 -0.04 11.99
N LYS A 99 -13.10 0.13 11.62
CA LYS A 99 -11.99 -0.67 12.22
C LYS A 99 -10.62 0.01 12.26
N GLU A 100 -10.48 1.27 11.85
CA GLU A 100 -9.18 1.96 11.80
C GLU A 100 -9.17 3.28 12.59
N GLU A 101 -8.11 3.50 13.37
CA GLU A 101 -7.90 4.69 14.22
C GLU A 101 -7.33 5.91 13.45
N GLY A 102 -7.48 5.94 12.13
CA GLY A 102 -6.93 6.97 11.24
C GLY A 102 -5.63 6.54 10.54
N ILE A 103 -4.98 7.50 9.88
CA ILE A 103 -3.79 7.26 9.06
C ILE A 103 -2.58 7.03 9.96
N LYS A 104 -1.98 5.83 9.92
CA LYS A 104 -0.74 5.54 10.66
C LYS A 104 0.48 6.12 9.93
N ASP A 105 0.70 5.64 8.71
CA ASP A 105 1.81 6.00 7.82
C ASP A 105 1.27 6.60 6.52
N LEU A 106 2.01 7.54 5.91
CA LEU A 106 1.66 8.14 4.63
C LEU A 106 2.59 7.62 3.52
N ASP A 107 2.07 6.69 2.73
CA ASP A 107 2.77 6.16 1.56
C ASP A 107 2.38 6.95 0.31
N ILE A 108 3.37 7.39 -0.46
CA ILE A 108 3.23 8.15 -1.70
C ILE A 108 3.88 7.35 -2.83
N ALA A 109 3.13 7.13 -3.89
CA ALA A 109 3.63 6.63 -5.15
C ALA A 109 3.72 7.75 -6.18
N GLY A 110 4.64 7.66 -7.13
CA GLY A 110 4.72 8.66 -8.20
C GLY A 110 5.64 8.30 -9.33
N THR A 111 5.69 9.20 -10.32
CA THR A 111 6.51 9.04 -11.52
C THR A 111 7.84 9.78 -11.45
N ALA A 112 8.02 10.64 -10.44
CA ALA A 112 9.25 11.40 -10.28
C ALA A 112 10.43 10.48 -9.92
N PRO A 113 11.57 10.60 -10.63
CA PRO A 113 12.78 9.89 -10.26
C PRO A 113 13.25 10.27 -8.85
N MET A 114 13.84 9.31 -8.14
CA MET A 114 14.37 9.52 -6.77
C MET A 114 15.31 10.72 -6.67
N SER A 115 16.13 10.97 -7.69
CA SER A 115 17.06 12.12 -7.72
C SER A 115 16.33 13.46 -7.77
N VAL A 116 15.19 13.54 -8.46
CA VAL A 116 14.33 14.73 -8.54
C VAL A 116 13.67 14.96 -7.19
N VAL A 117 13.09 13.92 -6.60
CA VAL A 117 12.45 13.99 -5.28
C VAL A 117 13.44 14.47 -4.22
N LYS A 118 14.65 13.90 -4.14
CA LYS A 118 15.72 14.35 -3.23
C LYS A 118 16.05 15.84 -3.41
N LYS A 119 16.16 16.31 -4.66
CA LYS A 119 16.43 17.73 -4.94
C LYS A 119 15.31 18.62 -4.44
N LYS A 120 14.04 18.26 -4.70
CA LYS A 120 12.86 19.00 -4.24
C LYS A 120 12.81 19.07 -2.72
N ILE A 121 13.06 17.96 -2.04
CA ILE A 121 13.08 17.91 -0.57
C ILE A 121 14.15 18.82 0.01
N LYS A 122 15.38 18.78 -0.55
CA LYS A 122 16.46 19.67 -0.10
C LYS A 122 16.11 21.15 -0.30
N HIS A 123 15.43 21.49 -1.39
CA HIS A 123 15.09 22.88 -1.72
C HIS A 123 13.90 23.39 -0.90
N ILE A 124 12.84 22.59 -0.80
CA ILE A 124 11.56 22.98 -0.21
C ILE A 124 11.56 22.75 1.29
N GLY A 125 12.08 21.61 1.75
CA GLY A 125 12.12 21.24 3.16
C GLY A 125 13.13 22.02 4.00
N LYS A 126 13.99 22.86 3.39
CA LYS A 126 14.94 23.77 4.06
C LYS A 126 15.75 23.12 5.20
N GLY A 127 16.09 21.83 5.07
CA GLY A 127 16.82 21.06 6.09
C GLY A 127 15.98 20.49 7.25
N LYS A 128 14.66 20.70 7.25
CA LYS A 128 13.70 20.08 8.17
C LYS A 128 13.19 18.72 7.68
N LEU A 129 13.38 18.46 6.39
CA LEU A 129 13.09 17.18 5.75
C LEU A 129 14.40 16.48 5.42
N GLU A 130 14.54 15.24 5.87
CA GLU A 130 15.64 14.35 5.50
C GLU A 130 15.10 13.20 4.67
N GLY A 131 15.80 12.86 3.58
CA GLY A 131 15.43 11.74 2.72
C GLY A 131 16.42 10.60 2.84
N ILE A 132 15.99 9.50 3.44
CA ILE A 132 16.76 8.27 3.64
C ILE A 132 16.38 7.29 2.52
N PRO A 133 17.30 6.96 1.60
CA PRO A 133 17.03 5.97 0.56
C PRO A 133 16.75 4.59 1.18
N THR A 134 15.73 3.90 0.69
CA THR A 134 15.43 2.51 1.01
C THR A 134 15.60 1.65 -0.25
N GLY A 135 15.57 0.32 -0.09
CA GLY A 135 15.69 -0.62 -1.21
C GLY A 135 14.57 -0.52 -2.26
N GLY A 136 13.54 0.31 -2.05
CA GLY A 136 12.43 0.48 -2.99
C GLY A 136 11.85 1.89 -3.07
N GLY A 137 12.48 2.88 -2.43
CA GLY A 137 11.94 4.24 -2.34
C GLY A 137 12.84 5.17 -1.52
N ILE A 138 12.26 6.25 -1.02
CA ILE A 138 12.90 7.16 -0.09
C ILE A 138 11.92 7.37 1.06
N VAL A 139 12.35 7.00 2.26
CA VAL A 139 11.64 7.38 3.47
C VAL A 139 12.04 8.80 3.82
N LEU A 140 11.04 9.65 3.94
CA LEU A 140 11.17 11.06 4.21
C LEU A 140 10.76 11.28 5.65
N THR A 141 11.71 11.73 6.45
CA THR A 141 11.45 12.08 7.84
C THR A 141 11.27 13.58 7.93
N ALA A 142 10.14 13.97 8.51
CA ALA A 142 9.80 15.34 8.79
C ALA A 142 9.71 15.54 10.29
N LYS A 143 10.59 16.35 10.86
CA LYS A 143 10.47 16.73 12.28
C LYS A 143 9.44 17.85 12.40
N THR A 144 8.31 17.57 13.03
CA THR A 144 7.37 18.61 13.49
C THR A 144 7.64 18.97 14.96
N ASN A 145 6.95 20.01 15.45
CA ASN A 145 7.01 20.42 16.85
C ASN A 145 6.35 19.41 17.81
N LYS A 146 5.55 18.45 17.31
CA LYS A 146 4.79 17.51 18.13
C LYS A 146 5.24 16.06 17.93
N ASP A 147 5.54 15.66 16.69
CA ASP A 147 5.95 14.29 16.32
C ASP A 147 6.93 14.27 15.11
N GLU A 148 7.68 13.18 14.94
CA GLU A 148 8.36 12.87 13.68
C GLU A 148 7.34 12.23 12.74
N ILE A 149 7.05 12.90 11.62
CA ILE A 149 6.16 12.38 10.59
C ILE A 149 7.01 11.68 9.55
N LEU A 150 6.78 10.39 9.39
CA LEU A 150 7.40 9.57 8.37
C LEU A 150 6.44 9.48 7.19
N PHE A 151 6.89 9.89 6.01
CA PHE A 151 6.19 9.59 4.77
C PHE A 151 7.16 8.91 3.81
N GLU A 152 6.70 7.90 3.10
CA GLU A 152 7.53 7.17 2.15
C GLU A 152 7.15 7.58 0.73
N TYR A 153 8.13 8.03 -0.07
CA TYR A 153 7.95 8.18 -1.51
C TYR A 153 8.58 7.00 -2.22
N ALA A 154 7.81 6.26 -3.00
CA ALA A 154 8.30 5.21 -3.88
C ALA A 154 7.92 5.54 -5.34
N PRO A 155 8.88 5.55 -6.29
CA PRO A 155 8.51 5.59 -7.69
C PRO A 155 7.76 4.30 -8.08
N LEU A 156 6.88 4.38 -9.10
CA LEU A 156 6.12 3.22 -9.58
C LEU A 156 7.06 2.12 -10.10
N LYS A 157 6.93 0.92 -9.54
CA LYS A 157 7.78 -0.23 -9.88
C LYS A 157 7.32 -0.85 -11.19
N LEU A 158 8.26 -1.01 -12.12
CA LEU A 158 8.04 -1.73 -13.37
C LEU A 158 8.47 -3.20 -13.22
N LYS A 159 9.76 -3.40 -12.97
CA LYS A 159 10.36 -4.73 -12.99
C LYS A 159 11.54 -4.82 -12.04
N TYR A 160 11.74 -6.00 -11.50
CA TYR A 160 12.91 -6.38 -10.73
C TYR A 160 14.06 -6.79 -11.67
N HIS A 161 15.26 -6.29 -11.38
CA HIS A 161 16.51 -6.80 -11.95
C HIS A 161 17.45 -7.23 -10.83
N GLU A 162 17.82 -8.50 -10.87
CA GLU A 162 18.88 -9.05 -10.03
C GLU A 162 20.23 -8.54 -10.56
N THR A 163 21.06 -8.00 -9.66
CA THR A 163 22.36 -7.45 -10.05
C THR A 163 23.52 -8.32 -9.60
N ASN A 164 23.37 -9.12 -8.53
CA ASN A 164 24.25 -10.19 -8.01
C ASN A 164 23.54 -10.95 -6.85
N GLU A 165 24.14 -12.04 -6.31
CA GLU A 165 23.59 -12.94 -5.25
C GLU A 165 23.02 -12.24 -3.98
N THR A 166 23.32 -10.96 -3.74
CA THR A 166 22.83 -10.23 -2.55
C THR A 166 22.19 -8.87 -2.85
N ASP A 167 22.22 -8.40 -4.10
CA ASP A 167 21.81 -7.04 -4.48
C ASP A 167 20.82 -7.02 -5.64
N TYR A 168 19.80 -6.18 -5.50
CA TYR A 168 18.75 -6.00 -6.48
C TYR A 168 18.43 -4.54 -6.74
N ILE A 169 17.93 -4.27 -7.95
CA ILE A 169 17.50 -2.94 -8.36
C ILE A 169 16.07 -3.03 -8.91
N TRP A 170 15.21 -2.14 -8.43
CA TRP A 170 13.92 -1.88 -9.06
C TRP A 170 14.09 -0.98 -10.27
N LEU A 171 13.58 -1.42 -11.41
CA LEU A 171 13.29 -0.55 -12.54
C LEU A 171 11.96 0.14 -12.27
N PHE A 172 11.91 1.44 -12.55
CA PHE A 172 10.76 2.29 -12.35
C PHE A 172 10.25 2.81 -13.69
N ASP A 173 8.94 3.04 -13.79
CA ASP A 173 8.31 3.57 -15.00
C ASP A 173 7.07 4.41 -14.63
N HIS A 174 6.25 4.76 -15.62
CA HIS A 174 5.00 5.49 -15.48
C HIS A 174 3.77 4.56 -15.45
N ASN A 175 3.97 3.25 -15.24
CA ASN A 175 2.92 2.24 -15.32
C ASN A 175 2.39 1.85 -13.93
N MET A 176 1.20 2.35 -13.59
CA MET A 176 0.51 2.06 -12.32
C MET A 176 0.05 0.59 -12.21
N GLU A 177 -0.34 -0.05 -13.32
CA GLU A 177 -0.73 -1.45 -13.32
C GLU A 177 0.46 -2.37 -13.03
N ALA A 178 1.62 -2.05 -13.61
CA ALA A 178 2.86 -2.76 -13.30
C ALA A 178 3.21 -2.63 -11.81
N ASP A 179 3.11 -1.44 -11.22
CA ASP A 179 3.33 -1.24 -9.76
C ASP A 179 2.31 -2.03 -8.94
N SER A 180 1.06 -2.06 -9.38
CA SER A 180 -0.05 -2.77 -8.72
C SER A 180 0.18 -4.28 -8.68
N CYS A 181 0.80 -4.84 -9.72
CA CYS A 181 1.20 -6.25 -9.74
C CYS A 181 2.25 -6.60 -8.70
N HIS A 182 2.99 -5.62 -8.16
CA HIS A 182 3.99 -5.84 -7.11
C HIS A 182 3.43 -5.62 -5.70
N ARG A 183 2.20 -5.13 -5.53
CA ARG A 183 1.60 -4.86 -4.21
C ARG A 183 0.98 -6.09 -3.60
N ASP A 184 0.93 -6.18 -2.28
CA ASP A 184 0.50 -7.40 -1.58
C ASP A 184 -1.02 -7.69 -1.73
N LEU A 185 -1.86 -6.71 -1.41
CA LEU A 185 -3.32 -6.86 -1.30
C LEU A 185 -4.06 -5.85 -2.17
N THR A 186 -5.22 -6.23 -2.70
CA THR A 186 -6.09 -5.33 -3.50
C THR A 186 -6.47 -4.08 -2.72
N ILE A 187 -6.85 -4.24 -1.45
CA ILE A 187 -7.21 -3.14 -0.53
C ILE A 187 -6.05 -2.18 -0.23
N ASN A 188 -4.80 -2.56 -0.52
CA ASN A 188 -3.59 -1.73 -0.40
C ASN A 188 -3.12 -1.17 -1.76
N THR A 189 -3.91 -1.38 -2.82
CA THR A 189 -3.58 -1.04 -4.21
C THR A 189 -4.52 0.04 -4.76
N ILE A 190 -5.14 0.81 -3.88
CA ILE A 190 -5.91 2.00 -4.26
C ILE A 190 -4.99 3.22 -4.27
N PHE A 191 -5.02 3.97 -5.36
CA PHE A 191 -4.24 5.18 -5.57
C PHE A 191 -5.14 6.40 -5.52
N TYR A 192 -4.80 7.38 -4.69
CA TYR A 192 -5.53 8.64 -4.58
C TYR A 192 -4.67 9.79 -5.12
N ASN A 193 -5.16 10.51 -6.13
CA ASN A 193 -4.52 11.74 -6.58
C ASN A 193 -5.10 12.94 -5.80
N PRO A 194 -4.31 13.61 -4.93
CA PRO A 194 -4.79 14.72 -4.10
C PRO A 194 -5.06 16.02 -4.86
N PHE A 195 -4.56 16.15 -6.09
CA PHE A 195 -4.75 17.35 -6.92
C PHE A 195 -6.00 17.24 -7.80
N SER A 196 -6.30 16.05 -8.32
CA SER A 196 -7.50 15.81 -9.12
C SER A 196 -8.70 15.36 -8.29
N GLY A 197 -8.47 14.85 -7.08
CA GLY A 197 -9.50 14.23 -6.26
C GLY A 197 -10.01 12.90 -6.84
N CYS A 198 -9.17 12.17 -7.58
CA CYS A 198 -9.56 10.88 -8.18
C CYS A 198 -8.94 9.72 -7.39
N LEU A 199 -9.71 8.63 -7.27
CA LEU A 199 -9.21 7.31 -6.89
C LEU A 199 -9.03 6.46 -8.14
N PHE A 200 -7.95 5.69 -8.16
CA PHE A 200 -7.66 4.71 -9.17
C PHE A 200 -7.58 3.35 -8.50
N ASP A 201 -8.30 2.39 -9.06
CA ASP A 201 -8.26 0.99 -8.66
C ASP A 201 -7.78 0.16 -9.85
N PRO A 202 -6.46 -0.01 -10.01
CA PRO A 202 -5.88 -0.79 -11.10
C PRO A 202 -6.22 -2.28 -11.00
N THR A 203 -6.55 -2.77 -9.81
CA THR A 203 -6.98 -4.16 -9.62
C THR A 203 -8.41 -4.38 -10.08
N GLY A 204 -9.24 -3.34 -10.06
CA GLY A 204 -10.67 -3.39 -10.37
C GLY A 204 -11.54 -3.93 -9.23
N ASP A 205 -10.94 -4.57 -8.22
CA ASP A 205 -11.61 -5.23 -7.09
C ASP A 205 -11.35 -4.54 -5.75
N GLY A 206 -10.30 -3.73 -5.63
CA GLY A 206 -9.85 -3.18 -4.36
C GLY A 206 -10.89 -2.34 -3.61
N LEU A 207 -11.69 -1.51 -4.31
CA LEU A 207 -12.76 -0.76 -3.65
C LEU A 207 -13.92 -1.67 -3.20
N ALA A 208 -14.25 -2.69 -4.00
CA ALA A 208 -15.27 -3.68 -3.64
C ALA A 208 -14.82 -4.50 -2.43
N ASP A 209 -13.55 -4.93 -2.43
CA ASP A 209 -12.92 -5.67 -1.33
C ASP A 209 -12.86 -4.81 -0.05
N ILE A 210 -12.55 -3.51 -0.14
CA ILE A 210 -12.63 -2.58 1.00
C ILE A 210 -14.06 -2.55 1.58
N LYS A 211 -15.08 -2.45 0.72
CA LYS A 211 -16.48 -2.40 1.17
C LYS A 211 -16.91 -3.70 1.85
N SER A 212 -16.54 -4.85 1.31
CA SER A 212 -16.94 -6.16 1.85
C SER A 212 -16.02 -6.67 2.95
N LEU A 213 -14.97 -5.91 3.31
CA LEU A 213 -13.88 -6.35 4.18
C LEU A 213 -13.29 -7.68 3.68
N THR A 214 -13.01 -7.77 2.38
CA THR A 214 -12.37 -8.93 1.77
C THR A 214 -10.86 -8.75 1.76
N ILE A 215 -10.11 -9.77 2.18
CA ILE A 215 -8.66 -9.80 2.07
C ILE A 215 -8.30 -10.64 0.85
N ARG A 216 -7.90 -9.97 -0.23
CA ARG A 216 -7.50 -10.59 -1.51
C ARG A 216 -6.08 -10.21 -1.88
N LEU A 217 -5.29 -11.19 -2.30
CA LEU A 217 -3.94 -10.99 -2.83
C LEU A 217 -4.00 -10.43 -4.26
N THR A 218 -3.01 -9.61 -4.62
CA THR A 218 -2.79 -9.27 -6.04
C THR A 218 -1.95 -10.38 -6.74
N LYS A 219 -1.52 -10.12 -7.98
CA LYS A 219 -0.60 -10.97 -8.73
C LYS A 219 0.84 -10.99 -8.17
N ALA A 220 1.16 -10.29 -7.09
CA ALA A 220 2.52 -10.14 -6.56
C ALA A 220 3.24 -11.47 -6.27
N LEU A 221 2.54 -12.50 -5.83
CA LEU A 221 3.18 -13.81 -5.60
C LEU A 221 3.74 -14.46 -6.87
N THR A 222 3.19 -14.10 -8.03
CA THR A 222 3.62 -14.60 -9.34
C THR A 222 4.68 -13.73 -10.00
N GLN A 223 4.99 -12.56 -9.43
CA GLN A 223 6.00 -11.66 -9.97
C GLN A 223 7.41 -12.05 -9.49
N ALA A 224 8.40 -11.72 -10.31
CA ALA A 224 9.80 -11.85 -9.92
C ALA A 224 10.14 -10.81 -8.85
N HIS A 225 10.71 -11.27 -7.74
CA HIS A 225 11.00 -10.45 -6.57
C HIS A 225 12.31 -10.85 -5.88
N PRO A 226 12.89 -9.99 -5.06
CA PRO A 226 14.04 -10.36 -4.22
C PRO A 226 13.67 -11.43 -3.19
N ASP A 227 14.67 -12.16 -2.72
CA ASP A 227 14.53 -13.15 -1.65
C ASP A 227 13.82 -12.59 -0.40
N GLY A 228 12.86 -13.37 0.07
CA GLY A 228 12.01 -13.09 1.22
C GLY A 228 10.77 -12.27 0.89
N TYR A 229 10.53 -11.91 -0.38
CA TYR A 229 9.34 -11.13 -0.75
C TYR A 229 8.05 -11.93 -0.65
N LYS A 230 8.04 -13.19 -1.10
CA LYS A 230 6.85 -14.05 -1.01
C LYS A 230 6.50 -14.32 0.45
N THR A 231 7.52 -14.59 1.25
CA THR A 231 7.43 -14.71 2.70
C THR A 231 6.90 -13.42 3.34
N LYS A 232 7.36 -12.24 2.90
CA LYS A 232 6.81 -10.96 3.38
C LYS A 232 5.32 -10.83 3.06
N ILE A 233 4.88 -11.25 1.87
CA ILE A 233 3.45 -11.29 1.52
C ILE A 233 2.70 -12.23 2.48
N LEU A 234 3.23 -13.42 2.78
CA LEU A 234 2.62 -14.36 3.73
C LEU A 234 2.45 -13.74 5.12
N PHE A 235 3.50 -13.14 5.70
CA PHE A 235 3.41 -12.48 7.01
C PHE A 235 2.42 -11.31 7.00
N ARG A 236 2.33 -10.57 5.89
CA ARG A 236 1.36 -9.48 5.73
C ARG A 236 -0.07 -10.01 5.60
N LEU A 237 -0.27 -11.11 4.88
CA LEU A 237 -1.57 -11.78 4.82
C LEU A 237 -2.03 -12.21 6.23
N ILE A 238 -1.16 -12.89 6.98
CA ILE A 238 -1.45 -13.32 8.37
C ILE A 238 -1.79 -12.11 9.25
N LYS A 239 -1.01 -11.03 9.14
CA LYS A 239 -1.25 -9.76 9.84
C LYS A 239 -2.62 -9.17 9.52
N PHE A 240 -3.03 -9.13 8.25
CA PHE A 240 -4.30 -8.55 7.86
C PHE A 240 -5.50 -9.43 8.26
N VAL A 241 -5.34 -10.75 8.21
CA VAL A 241 -6.35 -11.71 8.70
C VAL A 241 -6.57 -11.57 10.21
N ASP A 242 -5.50 -11.36 10.98
CA ASP A 242 -5.62 -11.04 12.40
C ASP A 242 -6.29 -9.67 12.63
N LYS A 243 -5.82 -8.64 11.91
CA LYS A 243 -6.31 -7.27 12.05
C LYS A 243 -7.82 -7.16 11.75
N TYR A 244 -8.30 -7.89 10.75
CA TYR A 244 -9.70 -7.90 10.35
C TYR A 244 -10.32 -9.28 10.60
N GLU A 245 -10.50 -9.62 11.88
CA GLU A 245 -10.96 -10.96 12.29
C GLU A 245 -12.26 -11.43 11.61
N ASP A 246 -13.17 -10.49 11.30
CA ASP A 246 -14.46 -10.73 10.60
C ASP A 246 -14.38 -10.62 9.06
N ALA A 247 -13.19 -10.39 8.50
CA ALA A 247 -13.02 -10.29 7.06
C ALA A 247 -13.42 -11.60 6.39
N LYS A 248 -14.15 -11.52 5.27
CA LYS A 248 -14.32 -12.68 4.40
C LYS A 248 -12.98 -12.97 3.76
N LEU A 249 -12.40 -14.10 4.13
CA LEU A 249 -11.18 -14.58 3.52
C LEU A 249 -11.52 -15.08 2.12
N GLU A 250 -11.30 -14.25 1.12
CA GLU A 250 -11.33 -14.66 -0.28
C GLU A 250 -9.90 -14.60 -0.81
N ILE A 251 -9.14 -15.66 -0.56
CA ILE A 251 -7.83 -15.81 -1.17
C ILE A 251 -8.01 -16.44 -2.55
N ASN A 252 -8.43 -15.64 -3.52
CA ASN A 252 -8.37 -16.08 -4.91
C ASN A 252 -6.92 -16.34 -5.28
N ASP A 253 -6.68 -17.51 -5.88
CA ASP A 253 -5.40 -17.97 -6.37
C ASP A 253 -4.28 -18.24 -5.34
N PHE A 254 -4.45 -18.02 -4.03
CA PHE A 254 -3.49 -18.50 -3.02
C PHE A 254 -3.70 -19.97 -2.72
N LYS A 255 -3.05 -20.79 -3.54
CA LYS A 255 -3.11 -22.24 -3.47
C LYS A 255 -2.01 -22.78 -2.56
N GLU A 256 -2.14 -24.04 -2.18
CA GLU A 256 -1.18 -24.77 -1.34
C GLU A 256 0.27 -24.65 -1.85
N ASN A 257 0.49 -24.64 -3.17
CA ASN A 257 1.81 -24.44 -3.75
C ASN A 257 2.40 -23.05 -3.45
N HIS A 258 1.58 -21.98 -3.41
CA HIS A 258 2.07 -20.65 -3.04
C HIS A 258 2.47 -20.59 -1.57
N LEU A 259 1.71 -21.27 -0.69
CA LEU A 259 2.08 -21.38 0.72
C LEU A 259 3.41 -22.12 0.87
N GLU A 260 3.59 -23.23 0.15
CA GLU A 260 4.82 -24.02 0.18
C GLU A 260 6.03 -23.22 -0.32
N GLU A 261 5.87 -22.43 -1.38
CA GLU A 261 6.90 -21.52 -1.88
C GLU A 261 7.28 -20.46 -0.84
N CYS A 262 6.30 -19.81 -0.21
CA CYS A 262 6.54 -18.84 0.85
C CYS A 262 7.27 -19.48 2.05
N TYR A 263 6.85 -20.69 2.44
CA TYR A 263 7.44 -21.41 3.56
C TYR A 263 8.88 -21.85 3.27
N THR A 264 9.12 -22.42 2.08
CA THR A 264 10.44 -22.84 1.63
C THR A 264 11.40 -21.65 1.58
N GLU A 265 10.95 -20.51 1.04
CA GLU A 265 11.73 -19.28 1.04
C GLU A 265 12.07 -18.85 2.48
N TYR A 266 11.10 -18.80 3.40
CA TYR A 266 11.34 -18.46 4.80
C TYR A 266 12.40 -19.35 5.46
N MET A 267 12.30 -20.67 5.27
CA MET A 267 13.25 -21.62 5.85
C MET A 267 14.66 -21.49 5.27
N GLY A 268 14.78 -21.03 4.01
CA GLY A 268 16.05 -20.71 3.37
C GLY A 268 16.68 -19.38 3.78
N LEU A 269 15.89 -18.45 4.35
CA LEU A 269 16.40 -17.14 4.78
C LEU A 269 17.32 -17.25 6.00
N PRO A 270 18.37 -16.40 6.10
CA PRO A 270 19.15 -16.26 7.33
C PRO A 270 18.28 -15.86 8.53
N ILE A 271 18.63 -16.33 9.73
CA ILE A 271 17.87 -16.10 10.98
C ILE A 271 17.55 -14.61 11.21
N PHE A 272 18.47 -13.69 10.88
CA PHE A 272 18.22 -12.26 11.06
C PHE A 272 17.12 -11.72 10.14
N ARG A 273 16.98 -12.26 8.91
CA ARG A 273 15.90 -11.93 7.99
C ARG A 273 14.57 -12.52 8.46
N GLN A 274 14.57 -13.77 8.94
CA GLN A 274 13.39 -14.39 9.53
C GLN A 274 12.84 -13.56 10.69
N LYS A 275 13.71 -13.13 11.62
CA LYS A 275 13.33 -12.23 12.73
C LYS A 275 12.77 -10.90 12.25
N ALA A 276 13.37 -10.27 11.24
CA ALA A 276 12.91 -9.00 10.70
C ALA A 276 11.50 -9.10 10.08
N LEU A 277 11.20 -10.20 9.38
CA LEU A 277 9.87 -10.44 8.82
C LEU A 277 8.82 -10.70 9.91
N SER A 278 9.18 -11.46 10.95
CA SER A 278 8.30 -11.68 12.10
C SER A 278 7.98 -10.37 12.84
N HIS A 279 8.93 -9.44 12.94
CA HIS A 279 8.71 -8.12 13.56
C HIS A 279 7.61 -7.28 12.91
N ASP A 280 7.37 -7.41 11.59
CA ASP A 280 6.31 -6.64 10.90
C ASP A 280 4.90 -7.02 11.37
N PHE A 281 4.70 -8.26 11.82
CA PHE A 281 3.49 -8.71 12.52
C PHE A 281 3.44 -8.18 13.96
N LEU A 282 4.58 -8.17 14.67
CA LEU A 282 4.65 -7.78 16.09
C LEU A 282 4.29 -6.31 16.36
N LYS A 283 4.46 -5.42 15.37
CA LYS A 283 4.27 -3.96 15.52
C LYS A 283 2.86 -3.54 15.97
N ASP A 284 1.83 -4.33 15.71
CA ASP A 284 0.44 -3.95 15.97
C ASP A 284 -0.11 -4.40 17.33
N HIS A 285 0.67 -5.14 18.12
CA HIS A 285 0.22 -5.68 19.41
C HIS A 285 1.17 -5.28 20.51
N LYS A 286 0.69 -4.96 21.72
CA LYS A 286 1.55 -4.57 22.85
C LYS A 286 1.90 -5.74 23.78
N ASP A 287 1.06 -6.77 23.85
CA ASP A 287 1.28 -7.96 24.69
C ASP A 287 1.88 -9.12 23.88
N HIS A 288 3.06 -9.56 24.31
CA HIS A 288 3.80 -10.69 23.74
C HIS A 288 3.02 -12.02 23.76
N LYS A 289 2.34 -12.36 24.86
CA LYS A 289 1.59 -13.64 24.93
C LYS A 289 0.38 -13.63 24.00
N GLU A 290 -0.26 -12.48 23.85
CA GLU A 290 -1.40 -12.33 22.95
C GLU A 290 -0.96 -12.45 21.48
N ARG A 291 0.20 -11.89 21.12
CA ARG A 291 0.74 -11.93 19.75
C ARG A 291 0.83 -13.33 19.17
N ARG A 292 1.43 -14.26 19.91
CA ARG A 292 1.64 -15.62 19.42
C ARG A 292 0.31 -16.37 19.25
N ILE A 293 -0.62 -16.20 20.18
CA ILE A 293 -1.96 -16.81 20.11
C ILE A 293 -2.70 -16.31 18.87
N ARG A 294 -2.69 -14.99 18.66
CA ARG A 294 -3.30 -14.31 17.51
C ARG A 294 -2.69 -14.72 16.19
N PHE A 295 -1.35 -14.77 16.12
CA PHE A 295 -0.63 -15.26 14.95
C PHE A 295 -1.03 -16.69 14.58
N ILE A 296 -1.08 -17.59 15.57
CA ILE A 296 -1.49 -18.99 15.37
C ILE A 296 -2.95 -19.05 14.89
N ALA A 297 -3.85 -18.29 15.51
CA ALA A 297 -5.25 -18.25 15.10
C ALA A 297 -5.42 -17.76 13.65
N ALA A 298 -4.69 -16.71 13.26
CA ALA A 298 -4.70 -16.21 11.89
C ALA A 298 -4.10 -17.22 10.90
N CYS A 299 -3.01 -17.91 11.25
CA CYS A 299 -2.45 -18.99 10.42
C CYS A 299 -3.45 -20.13 10.18
N LYS A 300 -4.23 -20.50 11.21
CA LYS A 300 -5.26 -21.54 11.08
C LYS A 300 -6.42 -21.11 10.18
N LYS A 301 -6.78 -19.82 10.18
CA LYS A 301 -7.80 -19.29 9.26
C LYS A 301 -7.40 -19.38 7.80
N ILE A 302 -6.10 -19.33 7.50
CA ILE A 302 -5.55 -19.51 6.15
C ILE A 302 -5.04 -20.94 5.91
N GLU A 303 -5.49 -21.90 6.73
CA GLU A 303 -5.26 -23.35 6.56
C GLU A 303 -3.78 -23.77 6.55
N ILE A 304 -2.91 -23.06 7.28
CA ILE A 304 -1.51 -23.49 7.46
C ILE A 304 -1.45 -24.69 8.41
N GLU A 305 -0.71 -25.72 8.02
CA GLU A 305 -0.45 -26.91 8.83
C GLU A 305 0.29 -26.60 10.15
N ASP A 306 -0.09 -27.26 11.24
CA ASP A 306 0.47 -27.01 12.58
C ASP A 306 2.01 -27.09 12.64
N VAL A 307 2.62 -27.98 11.84
CA VAL A 307 4.08 -28.11 11.75
C VAL A 307 4.73 -26.82 11.23
N LYS A 308 4.16 -26.23 10.16
CA LYS A 308 4.64 -24.97 9.58
C LYS A 308 4.35 -23.78 10.49
N ILE A 309 3.21 -23.78 11.18
CA ILE A 309 2.87 -22.75 12.20
C ILE A 309 3.93 -22.71 13.30
N ASN A 310 4.38 -23.87 13.78
CA ASN A 310 5.39 -23.94 14.83
C ASN A 310 6.71 -23.29 14.39
N GLU A 311 7.11 -23.50 13.14
CA GLU A 311 8.31 -22.90 12.55
C GLU A 311 8.16 -21.38 12.35
N LEU A 312 7.07 -20.94 11.71
CA LEU A 312 6.79 -19.52 11.44
C LEU A 312 6.65 -18.69 12.73
N SER A 313 6.14 -19.30 13.81
CA SER A 313 5.94 -18.63 15.10
C SER A 313 7.18 -18.62 16.01
N LYS A 314 8.31 -19.25 15.63
CA LYS A 314 9.54 -19.30 16.45
C LYS A 314 10.06 -17.92 16.86
N HIS A 315 9.83 -16.92 16.02
CA HIS A 315 10.29 -15.55 16.22
C HIS A 315 9.13 -14.59 16.53
N ILE A 316 7.92 -15.11 16.74
CA ILE A 316 6.78 -14.36 17.21
C ILE A 316 6.75 -14.47 18.74
N GLY A 317 7.32 -13.45 19.39
CA GLY A 317 7.44 -13.35 20.85
C GLY A 317 6.19 -12.84 21.51
#